data_AF-A0A9R1RFH8-F1
#
_entry.id   AF-A0A9R1RFH8-F1
#
_cell.length_a   1.000
_cell.length_b   1.000
_cell.length_c   1.000
_cell.angle_alpha   90.00
_cell.angle_beta   90.00
_cell.angle_gamma   90.00
#
_symmetry.space_group_name_H-M   'P 1'
#
loop_
_entity.id
_entity.type
_entity.pdbx_description
1 polymer ?
#
loop_
_entity_poly.entity_id
_entity_poly.type
_entity_poly.pdbx_seq_one_letter_code
_entity_poly.pdbx_strand_id
1 'polypeptide(L)'
;MSAMADAEAPFLQPAEDDKAAPLAGVSDFRGRPVRRAGSGGWRSALFVCVVEMASSFGYFGVSANLITYLTGPLGHSNAAAAAAVNAWSGTACLMPLLGAFVADSWLGRYRSIIVACTLYVLGYGMMTLVTTLQAQQSSPAGDIHSSSRPSSLQVALFYASLYLIPLAQGADKPCGLAFAADQFDADHPKERVSRSSLFNWWYFSMAIGISIAVAVVSYIQENVGWGIGFGMLCAIMFCAFAVFLSGTPTYRLYAPIPGAESPFARLGRSLVALARSSSFFRTKGCQDEDGAAKSEEARGVL
;
A
#
# COMPACT_ATOMS: atom_id res chain seq x y z
N MET A 1 64.81 22.89 -8.16
CA MET A 1 64.16 22.04 -7.14
C MET A 1 63.58 23.00 -6.12
N SER A 2 62.30 23.35 -6.15
CA SER A 2 61.15 22.47 -5.98
C SER A 2 59.95 23.02 -6.75
N ALA A 3 59.29 22.16 -7.51
CA ALA A 3 58.00 22.44 -8.13
C ALA A 3 56.92 22.33 -7.06
N MET A 4 56.24 23.43 -6.73
CA MET A 4 54.92 23.37 -6.10
C MET A 4 53.94 22.99 -7.19
N ALA A 5 53.56 21.71 -7.20
CA ALA A 5 52.46 21.21 -8.00
C ALA A 5 51.17 21.82 -7.43
N ASP A 6 50.54 22.69 -8.22
CA ASP A 6 49.17 23.08 -8.03
C ASP A 6 48.30 21.81 -8.03
N ALA A 7 47.74 21.49 -6.87
CA ALA A 7 46.70 20.50 -6.75
C ALA A 7 45.43 21.10 -7.37
N GLU A 8 45.21 20.82 -8.66
CA GLU A 8 43.90 21.01 -9.27
C GLU A 8 42.88 20.17 -8.48
N ALA A 9 42.13 20.85 -7.62
CA ALA A 9 40.84 20.37 -7.17
C ALA A 9 39.98 20.06 -8.41
N PRO A 10 39.27 18.93 -8.47
CA PRO A 10 38.37 18.65 -9.57
C PRO A 10 37.32 19.75 -9.61
N PHE A 11 37.44 20.64 -10.60
CA PHE A 11 36.46 21.66 -10.91
C PHE A 11 35.09 20.99 -11.01
N LEU A 12 34.16 21.42 -10.17
CA LEU A 12 32.74 21.20 -10.36
C LEU A 12 32.39 21.72 -11.77
N GLN A 13 32.25 20.79 -12.73
CA GLN A 13 31.72 21.13 -14.04
C GLN A 13 30.34 21.79 -13.84
N PRO A 14 30.16 23.03 -14.31
CA PRO A 14 28.93 23.77 -14.07
C PRO A 14 27.82 23.19 -14.95
N ALA A 15 26.81 22.57 -14.33
CA ALA A 15 25.37 22.63 -14.64
C ALA A 15 24.85 22.48 -16.11
N GLU A 16 25.68 22.18 -17.12
CA GLU A 16 25.27 22.09 -18.52
C GLU A 16 24.92 20.66 -18.95
N ASP A 17 25.53 19.63 -18.34
CA ASP A 17 25.16 18.22 -18.59
C ASP A 17 23.77 17.84 -18.03
N ASP A 18 23.22 18.66 -17.13
CA ASP A 18 21.92 18.45 -16.47
C ASP A 18 20.72 18.61 -17.42
N LYS A 19 20.92 19.21 -18.60
CA LYS A 19 19.83 19.54 -19.55
C LYS A 19 19.77 18.61 -20.77
N ALA A 20 20.86 17.93 -21.12
CA ALA A 20 21.00 17.28 -22.42
C ALA A 20 20.62 15.79 -22.41
N ALA A 21 21.06 15.03 -21.40
CA ALA A 21 20.88 13.58 -21.39
C ALA A 21 19.55 13.15 -20.72
N PRO A 22 18.78 12.24 -21.33
CA PRO A 22 17.68 11.58 -20.64
C PRO A 22 18.20 10.67 -19.52
N LEU A 23 17.43 10.56 -18.44
CA LEU A 23 17.71 9.66 -17.33
C LEU A 23 17.63 8.19 -17.81
N ALA A 24 18.71 7.43 -17.65
CA ALA A 24 18.76 6.03 -18.04
C ALA A 24 17.79 5.19 -17.20
N GLY A 25 16.98 4.35 -17.85
CA GLY A 25 16.00 3.47 -17.17
C GLY A 25 14.77 4.18 -16.61
N VAL A 26 14.61 5.50 -16.85
CA VAL A 26 13.44 6.28 -16.41
C VAL A 26 12.57 6.64 -17.61
N SER A 27 11.29 6.35 -17.49
CA SER A 27 10.27 6.61 -18.51
C SER A 27 9.11 7.42 -17.93
N ASP A 28 8.41 8.16 -18.79
CA ASP A 28 7.11 8.74 -18.44
C ASP A 28 6.01 7.66 -18.51
N PHE A 29 4.78 8.00 -18.14
CA PHE A 29 3.63 7.08 -18.28
C PHE A 29 3.39 6.59 -19.72
N ARG A 30 3.94 7.28 -20.74
CA ARG A 30 3.86 6.92 -22.16
C ARG A 30 5.10 6.18 -22.67
N GLY A 31 6.02 5.78 -21.80
CA GLY A 31 7.25 5.07 -22.16
C GLY A 31 8.33 5.94 -22.81
N ARG A 32 8.20 7.27 -22.80
CA ARG A 32 9.17 8.19 -23.38
C ARG A 32 10.31 8.48 -22.38
N PRO A 33 11.54 8.68 -22.86
CA PRO A 33 12.67 8.98 -22.01
C PRO A 33 12.51 10.34 -21.34
N VAL A 34 12.86 10.44 -20.06
CA VAL A 34 12.55 11.60 -19.23
C VAL A 34 13.81 12.40 -18.91
N ARG A 35 13.71 13.74 -18.95
CA ARG A 35 14.79 14.66 -18.56
C ARG A 35 14.65 15.10 -17.11
N ARG A 36 15.79 15.30 -16.43
CA ARG A 36 15.85 15.70 -15.01
C ARG A 36 15.13 17.03 -14.74
N ALA A 37 15.31 18.03 -15.62
CA ALA A 37 14.71 19.36 -15.48
C ALA A 37 13.17 19.42 -15.60
N GLY A 38 12.54 18.42 -16.20
CA GLY A 38 11.10 18.44 -16.54
C GLY A 38 10.23 17.45 -15.76
N SER A 39 10.81 16.69 -14.82
CA SER A 39 10.12 15.57 -14.16
C SER A 39 10.58 15.37 -12.72
N GLY A 40 9.77 14.65 -11.94
CA GLY A 40 10.12 14.27 -10.57
C GLY A 40 10.16 15.45 -9.61
N GLY A 41 11.07 15.37 -8.64
CA GLY A 41 11.28 16.36 -7.60
C GLY A 41 10.09 16.54 -6.65
N TRP A 42 10.14 17.63 -5.89
CA TRP A 42 9.15 17.94 -4.84
C TRP A 42 7.71 18.03 -5.36
N ARG A 43 7.48 18.58 -6.56
CA ARG A 43 6.14 18.68 -7.13
C ARG A 43 5.49 17.30 -7.28
N SER A 44 6.22 16.36 -7.85
CA SER A 44 5.78 14.99 -8.04
C SER A 44 5.64 14.26 -6.71
N ALA A 45 6.62 14.39 -5.82
CA ALA A 45 6.57 13.76 -4.50
C ALA A 45 5.37 14.24 -3.67
N LEU A 46 5.04 15.54 -3.71
CA LEU A 46 3.89 16.10 -2.99
C LEU A 46 2.56 15.50 -3.45
N PHE A 47 2.37 15.23 -4.74
CA PHE A 47 1.15 14.56 -5.21
C PHE A 47 1.00 13.15 -4.63
N VAL A 48 2.11 12.43 -4.48
CA VAL A 48 2.12 11.11 -3.81
C VAL A 48 1.85 11.26 -2.31
N CYS A 49 2.47 12.26 -1.65
CA CYS A 49 2.23 12.55 -0.24
C CYS A 49 0.76 12.83 0.05
N VAL A 50 0.05 13.55 -0.83
CA VAL A 50 -1.38 13.85 -0.67
C VAL A 50 -2.22 12.57 -0.62
N VAL A 51 -1.92 11.58 -1.46
CA VAL A 51 -2.60 10.28 -1.44
C VAL A 51 -2.35 9.53 -0.14
N GLU A 52 -1.09 9.44 0.30
CA GLU A 52 -0.77 8.75 1.56
C GLU A 52 -1.45 9.42 2.76
N MET A 53 -1.44 10.76 2.78
CA MET A 53 -2.10 11.52 3.85
C MET A 53 -3.60 11.26 3.84
N ALA A 54 -4.25 11.26 2.68
CA ALA A 54 -5.68 10.96 2.56
C ALA A 54 -6.01 9.51 2.92
N SER A 55 -5.19 8.54 2.48
CA SER A 55 -5.39 7.11 2.76
C SER A 55 -5.26 6.84 4.26
N SER A 56 -4.25 7.43 4.89
CA SER A 56 -4.03 7.33 6.34
C SER A 56 -5.09 8.08 7.13
N PHE A 57 -5.47 9.29 6.71
CA PHE A 57 -6.56 10.05 7.33
C PHE A 57 -7.86 9.24 7.35
N GLY A 58 -8.22 8.62 6.21
CA GLY A 58 -9.39 7.75 6.13
C GLY A 58 -9.28 6.50 7.01
N TYR A 59 -8.15 5.79 6.98
CA TYR A 59 -7.96 4.59 7.78
C TYR A 59 -8.08 4.85 9.28
N PHE A 60 -7.37 5.87 9.79
CA PHE A 60 -7.43 6.22 11.20
C PHE A 60 -8.76 6.84 11.59
N GLY A 61 -9.42 7.58 10.68
CA GLY A 61 -10.77 8.09 10.89
C GLY A 61 -11.84 6.99 11.00
N VAL A 62 -11.70 5.88 10.26
CA VAL A 62 -12.55 4.70 10.46
C VAL A 62 -12.16 3.98 11.75
N SER A 63 -10.87 3.69 11.94
CA SER A 63 -10.36 2.93 13.07
C SER A 63 -10.75 3.53 14.43
N ALA A 64 -10.63 4.84 14.57
CA ALA A 64 -10.87 5.55 15.83
C ALA A 64 -12.27 5.33 16.39
N ASN A 65 -13.28 5.20 15.52
CA ASN A 65 -14.68 5.14 15.93
C ASN A 65 -15.44 3.91 15.46
N LEU A 66 -14.73 2.93 14.89
CA LEU A 66 -15.32 1.71 14.36
C LEU A 66 -16.07 0.94 15.44
N ILE A 67 -15.51 0.84 16.66
CA ILE A 67 -16.14 0.10 17.75
C ILE A 67 -17.51 0.69 18.11
N THR A 68 -17.62 2.02 18.17
CA THR A 68 -18.86 2.74 18.46
C THR A 68 -19.90 2.52 17.37
N TYR A 69 -19.48 2.46 16.10
CA TYR A 69 -20.38 2.13 15.00
C TYR A 69 -20.91 0.68 15.08
N LEU A 70 -20.02 -0.27 15.43
CA LEU A 70 -20.39 -1.67 15.56
C LEU A 70 -21.35 -1.92 16.75
N THR A 71 -21.14 -1.25 17.88
CA THR A 71 -21.97 -1.43 19.09
C THR A 71 -23.27 -0.65 19.05
N GLY A 72 -23.27 0.55 18.46
CA GLY A 72 -24.46 1.39 18.32
C GLY A 72 -25.31 0.98 17.11
N PRO A 73 -25.10 1.57 15.92
CA PRO A 73 -25.90 1.30 14.72
C PRO A 73 -26.05 -0.18 14.33
N LEU A 74 -25.01 -1.00 14.49
CA LEU A 74 -25.07 -2.42 14.15
C LEU A 74 -25.52 -3.32 15.31
N GLY A 75 -25.56 -2.80 16.54
CA GLY A 75 -26.05 -3.50 17.72
C GLY A 75 -25.23 -4.72 18.14
N HIS A 76 -23.94 -4.80 17.76
CA HIS A 76 -23.05 -5.85 18.23
C HIS A 76 -22.75 -5.69 19.72
N SER A 77 -22.48 -6.80 20.41
CA SER A 77 -21.95 -6.74 21.78
C SER A 77 -20.53 -6.16 21.76
N ASN A 78 -20.12 -5.53 22.88
CA ASN A 78 -18.77 -4.96 23.00
C ASN A 78 -17.67 -5.98 22.70
N ALA A 79 -17.85 -7.24 23.13
CA ALA A 79 -16.91 -8.32 22.86
C ALA A 79 -16.83 -8.68 21.36
N ALA A 80 -17.98 -8.79 20.67
CA ALA A 80 -18.01 -9.08 19.24
C ALA A 80 -17.45 -7.93 18.41
N ALA A 81 -17.77 -6.69 18.78
CA ALA A 81 -17.23 -5.50 18.13
C ALA A 81 -15.70 -5.41 18.28
N ALA A 82 -15.17 -5.63 19.49
CA ALA A 82 -13.72 -5.63 19.72
C ALA A 82 -13.01 -6.74 18.91
N ALA A 83 -13.60 -7.94 18.83
CA ALA A 83 -13.06 -9.02 18.01
C ALA A 83 -13.02 -8.65 16.52
N ALA A 84 -14.07 -8.03 16.01
CA ALA A 84 -14.14 -7.57 14.61
C ALA A 84 -13.10 -6.46 14.31
N VAL A 85 -12.94 -5.48 15.21
CA VAL A 85 -11.92 -4.42 15.08
C VAL A 85 -10.51 -5.02 15.07
N ASN A 86 -10.24 -5.97 15.98
CA ASN A 86 -8.94 -6.65 16.02
C ASN A 86 -8.67 -7.48 14.76
N ALA A 87 -9.67 -8.19 14.24
CA ALA A 87 -9.56 -8.93 12.99
C ALA A 87 -9.29 -8.02 11.79
N TRP A 88 -9.99 -6.88 11.74
CA TRP A 88 -9.80 -5.86 10.70
C TRP A 88 -8.39 -5.24 10.75
N SER A 89 -7.92 -4.84 11.95
CA SER A 89 -6.57 -4.32 12.14
C SER A 89 -5.49 -5.36 11.83
N GLY A 90 -5.68 -6.62 12.26
CA GLY A 90 -4.78 -7.72 11.90
C GLY A 90 -4.69 -7.95 10.41
N THR A 91 -5.82 -7.84 9.70
CA THR A 91 -5.85 -7.93 8.22
C THR A 91 -5.08 -6.78 7.58
N ALA A 92 -5.22 -5.55 8.09
CA ALA A 92 -4.48 -4.39 7.61
C ALA A 92 -2.97 -4.52 7.82
N CYS A 93 -2.52 -5.23 8.85
CA CYS A 93 -1.10 -5.51 9.06
C CYS A 93 -0.53 -6.58 8.11
N LEU A 94 -1.35 -7.56 7.71
CA LEU A 94 -0.90 -8.67 6.85
C LEU A 94 -0.95 -8.32 5.36
N MET A 95 -1.94 -7.53 4.92
CA MET A 95 -2.14 -7.21 3.50
C MET A 95 -0.95 -6.53 2.80
N PRO A 96 -0.15 -5.65 3.45
CA PRO A 96 1.05 -5.07 2.83
C PRO A 96 2.06 -6.11 2.35
N LEU A 97 2.16 -7.27 3.01
CA LEU A 97 3.05 -8.36 2.58
C LEU A 97 2.59 -8.93 1.23
N LEU A 98 1.28 -9.16 1.08
CA LEU A 98 0.69 -9.66 -0.17
C LEU A 98 0.73 -8.60 -1.27
N GLY A 99 0.43 -7.34 -0.94
CA GLY A 99 0.45 -6.25 -1.89
C GLY A 99 1.85 -5.91 -2.40
N ALA A 100 2.88 -6.01 -1.55
CA ALA A 100 4.27 -5.86 -1.97
C ALA A 100 4.65 -6.91 -3.03
N PHE A 101 4.26 -8.18 -2.81
CA PHE A 101 4.50 -9.25 -3.77
C PHE A 101 3.86 -8.97 -5.14
N VAL A 102 2.61 -8.53 -5.15
CA VAL A 102 1.86 -8.21 -6.38
C VAL A 102 2.46 -6.99 -7.09
N ALA A 103 2.83 -5.96 -6.32
CA ALA A 103 3.42 -4.73 -6.83
C ALA A 103 4.79 -4.97 -7.48
N ASP A 104 5.67 -5.71 -6.82
CA ASP A 104 7.03 -5.98 -7.30
C ASP A 104 7.05 -6.99 -8.46
N SER A 105 6.06 -7.86 -8.54
CA SER A 105 6.03 -8.91 -9.57
C SER A 105 5.37 -8.44 -10.87
N TRP A 106 4.18 -7.82 -10.79
CA TRP A 106 3.29 -7.68 -11.96
C TRP A 106 2.79 -6.25 -12.21
N LEU A 107 2.47 -5.48 -11.17
CA LEU A 107 1.79 -4.20 -11.35
C LEU A 107 2.75 -3.02 -11.48
N GLY A 108 3.86 -3.02 -10.74
CA GLY A 108 4.70 -1.84 -10.53
C GLY A 108 4.05 -0.82 -9.59
N ARG A 109 4.88 0.03 -8.97
CA ARG A 109 4.48 0.94 -7.88
C ARG A 109 3.33 1.90 -8.29
N TYR A 110 3.43 2.52 -9.45
CA TYR A 110 2.42 3.48 -9.93
C TYR A 110 1.04 2.85 -10.13
N ARG A 111 0.97 1.66 -10.76
CA ARG A 111 -0.32 0.98 -10.99
C ARG A 111 -0.89 0.43 -9.69
N SER A 112 -0.05 -0.05 -8.77
CA SER A 112 -0.50 -0.47 -7.43
C SER A 112 -1.16 0.67 -6.67
N ILE A 113 -0.61 1.89 -6.71
CA ILE A 113 -1.21 3.07 -6.07
C ILE A 113 -2.56 3.43 -6.72
N ILE A 114 -2.68 3.36 -8.05
CA ILE A 114 -3.98 3.57 -8.73
C ILE A 114 -5.01 2.54 -8.25
N VAL A 115 -4.65 1.25 -8.26
CA VAL A 115 -5.54 0.18 -7.81
C VAL A 115 -5.95 0.42 -6.35
N ALA A 116 -5.00 0.76 -5.48
CA ALA A 116 -5.29 1.12 -4.10
C ALA A 116 -6.28 2.28 -4.00
N CYS A 117 -6.05 3.39 -4.69
CA CYS A 117 -6.94 4.55 -4.70
C CYS A 117 -8.35 4.19 -5.14
N THR A 118 -8.49 3.37 -6.20
CA THR A 118 -9.81 2.91 -6.66
C THR A 118 -10.51 2.04 -5.61
N LEU A 119 -9.78 1.16 -4.93
CA LEU A 119 -10.33 0.33 -3.86
C LEU A 119 -10.73 1.15 -2.64
N TYR A 120 -9.99 2.19 -2.27
CA TYR A 120 -10.38 3.08 -1.18
C TYR A 120 -11.63 3.89 -1.50
N VAL A 121 -11.72 4.48 -2.69
CA VAL A 121 -12.91 5.23 -3.11
C VAL A 121 -14.13 4.31 -3.13
N LEU A 122 -13.98 3.08 -3.63
CA LEU A 122 -15.04 2.08 -3.60
C LEU A 122 -15.40 1.67 -2.16
N GLY A 123 -14.41 1.43 -1.31
CA GLY A 123 -14.59 1.06 0.09
C GLY A 123 -15.34 2.15 0.86
N TYR A 124 -14.82 3.38 0.89
CA TYR A 124 -15.47 4.50 1.57
C TYR A 124 -16.83 4.83 0.96
N GLY A 125 -16.96 4.84 -0.36
CA GLY A 125 -18.22 5.13 -1.05
C GLY A 125 -19.31 4.10 -0.74
N MET A 126 -18.97 2.80 -0.72
CA MET A 126 -19.90 1.74 -0.34
C MET A 126 -20.29 1.86 1.15
N MET A 127 -19.33 2.21 2.01
CA MET A 127 -19.59 2.43 3.44
C MET A 127 -20.54 3.62 3.65
N THR A 128 -20.33 4.73 2.94
CA THR A 128 -21.24 5.89 2.92
C THR A 128 -22.64 5.52 2.45
N LEU A 129 -22.75 4.75 1.37
CA LEU A 129 -24.03 4.33 0.83
C LEU A 129 -24.80 3.47 1.85
N VAL A 130 -24.15 2.45 2.43
CA VAL A 130 -24.79 1.56 3.40
C VAL A 130 -25.24 2.33 4.65
N THR A 131 -24.39 3.22 5.17
CA THR A 131 -24.69 3.99 6.38
C THR A 131 -25.77 5.05 6.17
N THR A 132 -25.82 5.70 5.01
CA THR A 132 -26.89 6.65 4.67
C THR A 132 -28.24 5.95 4.46
N LEU A 133 -28.25 4.79 3.80
CA LEU A 133 -29.46 3.97 3.66
C LEU A 133 -29.98 3.48 5.02
N GLN A 134 -29.08 3.10 5.94
CA GLN A 134 -29.45 2.70 7.29
C GLN A 134 -30.04 3.89 8.09
N ALA A 135 -29.47 5.09 7.95
CA ALA A 135 -30.00 6.29 8.59
C ALA A 135 -31.42 6.65 8.09
N GLN A 136 -31.69 6.47 6.79
CA GLN A 136 -33.02 6.71 6.21
C GLN A 136 -34.09 5.75 6.72
N GLN A 137 -33.72 4.50 6.99
CA GLN A 137 -34.63 3.49 7.56
C GLN A 137 -34.97 3.73 9.04
N SER A 138 -34.25 4.64 9.70
CA SER A 138 -34.32 4.85 11.16
C SER A 138 -35.10 6.11 11.59
N SER A 139 -35.80 6.81 10.69
CA SER A 139 -36.55 8.06 11.00
C SER A 139 -37.98 8.08 10.39
N PRO A 140 -38.94 8.84 10.93
CA PRO A 140 -39.99 8.31 11.82
C PRO A 140 -41.40 8.42 11.21
N ALA A 141 -42.02 7.29 10.91
CA ALA A 141 -43.47 7.17 10.81
C ALA A 141 -43.88 6.05 11.77
N GLY A 142 -44.54 6.46 12.86
CA GLY A 142 -44.93 5.73 14.06
C GLY A 142 -44.92 4.19 13.99
N ASP A 143 -44.05 3.59 14.81
CA ASP A 143 -44.41 2.52 15.73
C ASP A 143 -43.29 2.32 16.76
N ILE A 144 -43.62 2.46 18.04
CA ILE A 144 -42.69 2.53 19.20
C ILE A 144 -42.05 1.15 19.54
N HIS A 145 -42.19 0.13 18.68
CA HIS A 145 -41.74 -1.24 18.98
C HIS A 145 -40.87 -1.94 17.92
N SER A 146 -40.52 -1.31 16.80
CA SER A 146 -39.58 -1.90 15.84
C SER A 146 -38.23 -1.22 15.92
N SER A 147 -37.35 -1.67 16.84
CA SER A 147 -35.91 -1.57 16.63
C SER A 147 -35.59 -2.44 15.42
N SER A 148 -35.73 -1.87 14.23
CA SER A 148 -35.48 -2.52 12.95
C SER A 148 -34.01 -2.87 12.88
N ARG A 149 -33.67 -4.10 13.32
CA ARG A 149 -32.32 -4.64 13.24
C ARG A 149 -31.83 -4.49 11.79
N PRO A 150 -30.60 -3.98 11.56
CA PRO A 150 -30.11 -3.75 10.21
C PRO A 150 -30.24 -5.04 9.39
N SER A 151 -30.66 -4.91 8.14
CA SER A 151 -30.84 -6.06 7.26
C SER A 151 -29.51 -6.82 7.12
N SER A 152 -29.57 -8.14 7.07
CA SER A 152 -28.36 -8.98 6.95
C SER A 152 -27.48 -8.56 5.76
N LEU A 153 -28.10 -8.10 4.67
CA LEU A 153 -27.42 -7.59 3.49
C LEU A 153 -26.68 -6.27 3.76
N GLN A 154 -27.24 -5.33 4.52
CA GLN A 154 -26.54 -4.10 4.91
C GLN A 154 -25.31 -4.40 5.78
N VAL A 155 -25.45 -5.33 6.73
CA VAL A 155 -24.33 -5.76 7.58
C VAL A 155 -23.22 -6.40 6.72
N ALA A 156 -23.59 -7.28 5.79
CA ALA A 156 -22.64 -7.91 4.88
C ALA A 156 -21.93 -6.89 3.98
N LEU A 157 -22.67 -5.94 3.40
CA LEU A 157 -22.09 -4.88 2.57
C LEU A 157 -21.19 -3.94 3.39
N PHE A 158 -21.56 -3.62 4.63
CA PHE A 158 -20.70 -2.84 5.52
C PHE A 158 -19.38 -3.57 5.77
N TYR A 159 -19.40 -4.85 6.15
CA TYR A 159 -18.18 -5.62 6.34
C TYR A 159 -17.36 -5.76 5.05
N ALA A 160 -18.02 -5.97 3.89
CA ALA A 160 -17.33 -5.97 2.60
C ALA A 160 -16.59 -4.65 2.36
N SER A 161 -17.24 -3.51 2.61
CA SER A 161 -16.62 -2.18 2.49
C SER A 161 -15.48 -1.97 3.50
N LEU A 162 -15.66 -2.47 4.72
CA LEU A 162 -14.67 -2.39 5.78
C LEU A 162 -13.40 -3.16 5.41
N TYR A 163 -13.52 -4.35 4.83
CA TYR A 163 -12.37 -5.17 4.39
C TYR A 163 -11.74 -4.73 3.07
N LEU A 164 -12.44 -3.94 2.24
CA LEU A 164 -11.82 -3.27 1.08
C LEU A 164 -10.73 -2.27 1.50
N ILE A 165 -10.85 -1.64 2.68
CA ILE A 165 -9.88 -0.64 3.17
C ILE A 165 -8.51 -1.29 3.45
N PRO A 166 -8.39 -2.37 4.25
CA PRO A 166 -7.14 -3.14 4.41
C PRO A 166 -6.56 -3.67 3.10
N LEU A 167 -7.43 -4.12 2.19
CA LEU A 167 -6.98 -4.59 0.87
C LEU A 167 -6.32 -3.46 0.07
N ALA A 168 -6.92 -2.26 0.10
CA ALA A 168 -6.35 -1.06 -0.50
C ALA A 168 -5.03 -0.64 0.17
N GLN A 169 -4.97 -0.66 1.51
CA GLN A 169 -3.73 -0.43 2.28
C GLN A 169 -2.62 -1.41 1.90
N GLY A 170 -2.97 -2.66 1.58
CA GLY A 170 -2.02 -3.66 1.12
C GLY A 170 -1.29 -3.25 -0.15
N ALA A 171 -2.01 -2.71 -1.14
CA ALA A 171 -1.42 -2.24 -2.39
C ALA A 171 -0.72 -0.87 -2.26
N ASP A 172 -1.20 -0.01 -1.36
CA ASP A 172 -0.72 1.35 -1.14
C ASP A 172 0.60 1.39 -0.35
N LYS A 173 0.60 0.84 0.88
CA LYS A 173 1.68 0.98 1.87
C LYS A 173 3.08 0.59 1.39
N PRO A 174 3.28 -0.54 0.69
CA PRO A 174 4.62 -0.88 0.20
C PRO A 174 5.09 0.02 -0.95
N CYS A 175 4.16 0.71 -1.63
CA CYS A 175 4.43 1.47 -2.85
C CYS A 175 4.54 2.97 -2.62
N GLY A 176 3.72 3.58 -1.74
CA GLY A 176 3.56 5.03 -1.62
C GLY A 176 4.88 5.77 -1.36
N LEU A 177 5.53 5.49 -0.22
CA LEU A 177 6.79 6.14 0.15
C LEU A 177 7.93 5.80 -0.83
N ALA A 178 7.98 4.57 -1.33
CA ALA A 178 8.97 4.16 -2.32
C ALA A 178 8.81 4.96 -3.63
N PHE A 179 7.57 5.13 -4.10
CA PHE A 179 7.25 5.89 -5.30
C PHE A 179 7.50 7.39 -5.13
N ALA A 180 7.23 7.95 -3.94
CA ALA A 180 7.57 9.33 -3.62
C ALA A 180 9.09 9.55 -3.61
N ALA A 181 9.85 8.60 -3.06
CA ALA A 181 11.32 8.64 -3.04
C ALA A 181 11.93 8.49 -4.43
N ASP A 182 11.32 7.68 -5.31
CA ASP A 182 11.73 7.53 -6.71
C ASP A 182 11.69 8.85 -7.49
N GLN A 183 10.89 9.83 -7.06
CA GLN A 183 10.83 11.13 -7.73
C GLN A 183 12.14 11.92 -7.60
N PHE A 184 13.07 11.48 -6.74
CA PHE A 184 14.39 12.06 -6.56
C PHE A 184 15.48 11.10 -7.04
N ASP A 185 16.38 11.61 -7.87
CA ASP A 185 17.55 10.92 -8.38
C ASP A 185 18.58 10.71 -7.25
N ALA A 186 19.03 9.47 -7.08
CA ALA A 186 19.97 9.08 -6.03
C ALA A 186 21.41 9.52 -6.35
N ASP A 187 21.75 9.60 -7.63
CA ASP A 187 23.11 9.89 -8.10
C ASP A 187 23.39 11.40 -8.14
N HIS A 188 22.33 12.22 -8.06
CA HIS A 188 22.44 13.67 -8.04
C HIS A 188 22.52 14.22 -6.61
N PRO A 189 23.60 14.95 -6.23
CA PRO A 189 23.85 15.36 -4.84
C PRO A 189 22.74 16.23 -4.23
N LYS A 190 22.12 17.13 -5.00
CA LYS A 190 21.03 17.99 -4.50
C LYS A 190 19.70 17.22 -4.32
N GLU A 191 19.42 16.29 -5.23
CA GLU A 191 18.18 15.50 -5.16
C GLU A 191 18.27 14.44 -4.05
N ARG A 192 19.47 13.88 -3.80
CA ARG A 192 19.73 12.99 -2.67
C ARG A 192 19.46 13.64 -1.31
N VAL A 193 19.88 14.90 -1.12
CA VAL A 193 19.58 15.65 0.12
C VAL A 193 18.07 15.92 0.24
N SER A 194 17.41 16.26 -0.87
CA SER A 194 15.96 16.47 -0.91
C SER A 194 15.19 15.19 -0.57
N ARG A 195 15.64 14.03 -1.07
CA ARG A 195 15.08 12.71 -0.74
C ARG A 195 15.21 12.39 0.74
N SER A 196 16.32 12.74 1.38
CA SER A 196 16.47 12.58 2.84
C SER A 196 15.46 13.44 3.61
N SER A 197 15.31 14.70 3.20
CA SER A 197 14.33 15.63 3.78
C SER A 197 12.89 15.14 3.59
N LEU A 198 12.57 14.50 2.45
CA LEU A 198 11.26 13.91 2.19
C LEU A 198 10.83 12.95 3.30
N PHE A 199 11.71 12.06 3.76
CA PHE A 199 11.36 11.11 4.82
C PHE A 199 10.97 11.81 6.12
N ASN A 200 11.72 12.84 6.53
CA ASN A 200 11.40 13.60 7.74
C ASN A 200 10.04 14.30 7.61
N TRP A 201 9.81 14.99 6.49
CA TRP A 201 8.55 15.67 6.24
C TRP A 201 7.37 14.70 6.10
N TRP A 202 7.58 13.54 5.49
CA TRP A 202 6.57 12.50 5.34
C TRP A 202 6.02 12.04 6.68
N TYR A 203 6.91 11.65 7.60
CA TYR A 203 6.50 11.18 8.93
C TYR A 203 5.91 12.30 9.79
N PHE A 204 6.46 13.51 9.70
CA PHE A 204 5.93 14.67 10.41
C PHE A 204 4.50 15.01 9.96
N SER A 205 4.26 15.09 8.64
CA SER A 205 2.95 15.34 8.07
C SER A 205 1.96 14.21 8.37
N MET A 206 2.41 12.95 8.34
CA MET A 206 1.58 11.81 8.74
C MET A 206 1.13 11.90 10.20
N ALA A 207 2.04 12.21 11.13
CA ALA A 207 1.70 12.29 12.55
C ALA A 207 0.60 13.35 12.80
N ILE A 208 0.77 14.55 12.24
CA ILE A 208 -0.23 15.62 12.32
C ILE A 208 -1.55 15.21 11.67
N GLY A 209 -1.48 14.61 10.47
CA GLY A 209 -2.66 14.17 9.73
C GLY A 209 -3.48 13.14 10.50
N ILE A 210 -2.83 12.17 11.14
CA ILE A 210 -3.50 11.16 11.96
C ILE A 210 -4.15 11.79 13.20
N SER A 211 -3.44 12.67 13.91
CA SER A 211 -4.00 13.34 15.10
C SER A 211 -5.26 14.13 14.75
N ILE A 212 -5.24 14.86 13.63
CA ILE A 212 -6.42 15.61 13.14
C ILE A 212 -7.52 14.64 12.71
N ALA A 213 -7.20 13.56 12.01
CA ALA A 213 -8.18 12.56 11.55
C ALA A 213 -8.97 11.98 12.73
N VAL A 214 -8.27 11.52 13.77
CA VAL A 214 -8.90 10.90 14.94
C VAL A 214 -9.86 11.88 15.62
N ALA A 215 -9.47 13.14 15.78
CA ALA A 215 -10.30 14.15 16.43
C ALA A 215 -11.51 14.58 15.58
N VAL A 216 -11.26 15.01 14.33
CA VAL A 216 -12.28 15.61 13.46
C VAL A 216 -13.25 14.58 12.93
N VAL A 217 -12.76 13.42 12.49
CA VAL A 217 -13.61 12.39 11.88
C VAL A 217 -14.54 11.78 12.93
N SER A 218 -14.03 11.44 14.12
CA SER A 218 -14.84 10.89 15.21
C SER A 218 -15.92 11.89 15.65
N TYR A 219 -15.57 13.17 15.77
CA TYR A 219 -16.53 14.22 16.09
C TYR A 219 -17.67 14.30 15.07
N ILE A 220 -17.35 14.31 13.77
CA ILE A 220 -18.36 14.37 12.69
C ILE A 220 -19.23 13.10 12.70
N GLN A 221 -18.64 11.92 12.85
CA GLN A 221 -19.36 10.65 12.87
C GLN A 221 -20.39 10.57 14.00
N GLU A 222 -20.03 11.04 15.19
CA GLU A 222 -20.90 10.99 16.38
C GLU A 222 -21.93 12.13 16.43
N ASN A 223 -21.54 13.36 16.09
CA ASN A 223 -22.39 14.54 16.30
C ASN A 223 -23.20 14.95 15.07
N VAL A 224 -22.68 14.69 13.86
CA VAL A 224 -23.33 15.08 12.60
C VAL A 224 -23.98 13.87 11.93
N GLY A 225 -23.31 12.72 11.99
CA GLY A 225 -23.85 11.43 11.60
C GLY A 225 -22.89 10.59 10.76
N TRP A 226 -23.07 9.28 10.85
CA TRP A 226 -22.21 8.27 10.22
C TRP A 226 -22.11 8.41 8.70
N GLY A 227 -23.23 8.67 8.02
CA GLY A 227 -23.26 8.85 6.58
C GLY A 227 -22.41 10.02 6.10
N ILE A 228 -22.48 11.16 6.78
CA ILE A 228 -21.67 12.34 6.48
C ILE A 228 -20.20 12.10 6.83
N GLY A 229 -19.94 11.47 7.98
CA GLY A 229 -18.59 11.11 8.42
C GLY A 229 -17.84 10.25 7.39
N PHE A 230 -18.44 9.14 6.94
CA PHE A 230 -17.83 8.30 5.91
C PHE A 230 -17.84 8.95 4.52
N GLY A 231 -18.89 9.71 4.19
CA GLY A 231 -18.97 10.47 2.92
C GLY A 231 -17.84 11.47 2.76
N MET A 232 -17.47 12.15 3.85
CA MET A 232 -16.30 13.04 3.88
C MET A 232 -15.01 12.28 3.57
N LEU A 233 -14.80 11.08 4.13
CA LEU A 233 -13.61 10.27 3.83
C LEU A 233 -13.56 9.87 2.35
N CYS A 234 -14.71 9.49 1.78
CA CYS A 234 -14.82 9.19 0.35
C CYS A 234 -14.46 10.41 -0.51
N ALA A 235 -14.98 11.60 -0.18
CA ALA A 235 -14.70 12.83 -0.91
C ALA A 235 -13.22 13.24 -0.83
N ILE A 236 -12.63 13.22 0.37
CA ILE A 236 -11.20 13.52 0.57
C ILE A 236 -10.34 12.57 -0.28
N MET A 237 -10.65 11.27 -0.24
CA MET A 237 -9.89 10.28 -0.97
C MET A 237 -10.05 10.40 -2.49
N PHE A 238 -11.26 10.70 -2.97
CA PHE A 238 -11.50 10.95 -4.39
C PHE A 238 -10.74 12.18 -4.89
N CYS A 239 -10.75 13.28 -4.12
CA CYS A 239 -9.98 14.49 -4.42
C CYS A 239 -8.47 14.20 -4.45
N ALA A 240 -7.95 13.46 -3.47
CA ALA A 240 -6.54 13.06 -3.43
C ALA A 240 -6.16 12.19 -4.63
N PHE A 241 -7.03 11.26 -5.02
CA PHE A 241 -6.84 10.44 -6.21
C PHE A 241 -6.81 11.28 -7.49
N ALA A 242 -7.72 12.25 -7.64
CA ALA A 242 -7.71 13.16 -8.79
C ALA A 242 -6.43 14.01 -8.85
N VAL A 243 -5.96 14.51 -7.71
CA VAL A 243 -4.68 15.23 -7.59
C VAL A 243 -3.52 14.34 -8.02
N PHE A 244 -3.49 13.09 -7.56
CA PHE A 244 -2.46 12.12 -7.98
C PHE A 244 -2.47 11.85 -9.47
N LEU A 245 -3.66 11.67 -10.07
CA LEU A 245 -3.79 11.47 -11.51
C LEU A 245 -3.34 12.70 -12.30
N SER A 246 -3.61 13.91 -11.81
CA SER A 246 -3.13 15.16 -12.43
C SER A 246 -1.60 15.27 -12.46
N GLY A 247 -0.91 14.61 -11.51
CA GLY A 247 0.55 14.52 -11.45
C GLY A 247 1.17 13.46 -12.37
N THR A 248 0.36 12.61 -13.01
CA THR A 248 0.83 11.55 -13.93
C THR A 248 1.88 12.00 -14.95
N PRO A 249 1.75 13.15 -15.65
CA PRO A 249 2.75 13.57 -16.63
C PRO A 249 4.09 14.00 -16.02
N THR A 250 4.15 14.26 -14.70
CA THR A 250 5.37 14.72 -14.03
C THR A 250 6.16 13.58 -13.38
N TYR A 251 5.55 12.41 -13.19
CA TYR A 251 6.18 11.29 -12.48
C TYR A 251 7.34 10.67 -13.26
N ARG A 252 8.40 10.32 -12.51
CA ARG A 252 9.48 9.46 -12.97
C ARG A 252 9.10 8.01 -12.70
N LEU A 253 8.92 7.22 -13.75
CA LEU A 253 8.65 5.79 -13.65
C LEU A 253 9.92 5.02 -14.03
N TYR A 254 10.53 4.36 -13.04
CA TYR A 254 11.66 3.49 -13.31
C TYR A 254 11.16 2.23 -13.98
N ALA A 255 11.59 2.01 -15.21
CA ALA A 255 11.25 0.81 -15.95
C ALA A 255 11.92 -0.40 -15.26
N PRO A 256 11.23 -1.55 -15.15
CA PRO A 256 11.90 -2.79 -14.79
C PRO A 256 13.04 -3.03 -15.79
N ILE A 257 14.24 -3.25 -15.29
CA ILE A 257 15.41 -3.55 -16.13
C ILE A 257 15.04 -4.78 -17.00
N PRO A 258 15.15 -4.71 -18.34
CA PRO A 258 14.86 -5.85 -19.20
C PRO A 258 15.74 -7.04 -18.78
N GLY A 259 15.14 -8.10 -18.23
CA GLY A 259 15.86 -9.30 -17.76
C GLY A 259 16.15 -9.38 -16.26
N ALA A 260 15.80 -8.36 -15.45
CA ALA A 260 15.85 -8.50 -14.00
C ALA A 260 14.66 -9.36 -13.53
N GLU A 261 14.93 -10.64 -13.28
CA GLU A 261 13.96 -11.52 -12.61
C GLU A 261 13.58 -10.91 -11.26
N SER A 262 12.29 -10.93 -10.91
CA SER A 262 11.87 -10.40 -9.61
C SER A 262 12.64 -11.13 -8.49
N PRO A 263 13.17 -10.42 -7.49
CA PRO A 263 13.93 -11.02 -6.38
C PRO A 263 13.18 -12.19 -5.73
N PHE A 264 11.85 -12.12 -5.74
CA PHE A 264 10.96 -13.15 -5.22
C PHE A 264 10.67 -14.29 -6.21
N ALA A 265 10.72 -14.11 -7.54
CA ALA A 265 10.72 -15.22 -8.49
C ALA A 265 11.98 -16.10 -8.33
N ARG A 266 13.12 -15.47 -7.96
CA ARG A 266 14.33 -16.19 -7.56
C ARG A 266 14.11 -16.95 -6.26
N LEU A 267 13.48 -16.33 -5.25
CA LEU A 267 13.16 -16.98 -3.97
C LEU A 267 12.19 -18.17 -4.16
N GLY A 268 11.14 -17.99 -4.96
CA GLY A 268 10.16 -19.03 -5.30
C GLY A 268 10.80 -20.18 -6.06
N ARG A 269 11.70 -19.90 -7.01
CA ARG A 269 12.50 -20.95 -7.66
C ARG A 269 13.43 -21.66 -6.69
N SER A 270 14.07 -20.95 -5.76
CA SER A 270 14.90 -21.56 -4.73
C SER A 270 14.09 -22.45 -3.78
N LEU A 271 12.89 -22.03 -3.39
CA LEU A 271 11.99 -22.84 -2.56
C LEU A 271 11.44 -24.05 -3.32
N VAL A 272 11.07 -23.90 -4.59
CA VAL A 272 10.65 -25.00 -5.45
C VAL A 272 11.81 -25.97 -5.71
N ALA A 273 13.02 -25.47 -5.90
CA ALA A 273 14.23 -26.28 -6.03
C ALA A 273 14.55 -27.02 -4.73
N LEU A 274 14.40 -26.38 -3.57
CA LEU A 274 14.55 -27.01 -2.26
C LEU A 274 13.46 -28.07 -1.99
N ALA A 275 12.21 -27.82 -2.39
CA ALA A 275 11.12 -28.78 -2.28
C ALA A 275 11.28 -29.98 -3.23
N ARG A 276 11.83 -29.76 -4.42
CA ARG A 276 12.24 -30.85 -5.34
C ARG A 276 13.46 -31.62 -4.82
N SER A 277 14.40 -30.94 -4.18
CA SER A 277 15.57 -31.57 -3.55
C SER A 277 15.18 -32.40 -2.33
N SER A 278 14.27 -31.92 -1.48
CA SER A 278 13.81 -32.67 -0.31
C SER A 278 12.94 -33.88 -0.68
N SER A 279 12.16 -33.80 -1.75
CA SER A 279 11.46 -34.96 -2.32
C SER A 279 12.40 -35.97 -2.99
N PHE A 280 13.50 -35.50 -3.61
CA PHE A 280 14.58 -36.35 -4.13
C PHE A 280 15.37 -37.07 -3.02
N PHE A 281 15.67 -36.38 -1.91
CA PHE A 281 16.29 -37.00 -0.73
C PHE A 281 15.38 -38.05 -0.07
N ARG A 282 14.06 -37.81 -0.05
CA ARG A 282 13.07 -38.76 0.47
C ARG A 282 12.89 -40.00 -0.41
N THR A 283 13.14 -39.90 -1.72
CA THR A 283 13.11 -41.08 -2.62
C THR A 283 14.41 -41.88 -2.55
N LYS A 284 15.56 -41.21 -2.39
CA LYS A 284 16.85 -41.90 -2.30
C LYS A 284 17.01 -42.70 -1.00
N GLY A 285 16.51 -42.18 0.13
CA GLY A 285 16.49 -42.92 1.41
C GLY A 285 15.66 -44.21 1.37
N CYS A 286 14.59 -44.27 0.57
CA CYS A 286 13.77 -45.48 0.43
C CYS A 286 14.40 -46.53 -0.51
N GLN A 287 15.16 -46.10 -1.52
CA GLN A 287 15.89 -47.00 -2.42
C GLN A 287 17.14 -47.61 -1.78
N ASP A 288 17.82 -46.86 -0.90
CA ASP A 288 18.99 -47.37 -0.18
C ASP A 288 18.59 -48.41 0.89
N GLU A 289 17.42 -48.28 1.54
CA GLU A 289 16.89 -49.30 2.46
C GLU A 289 16.43 -50.58 1.75
N ASP A 290 15.71 -50.48 0.62
CA ASP A 290 15.29 -51.65 -0.16
C ASP A 290 16.47 -52.38 -0.83
N GLY A 291 17.53 -51.64 -1.19
CA GLY A 291 18.78 -52.21 -1.72
C GLY A 291 19.60 -52.93 -0.64
N ALA A 292 19.63 -52.39 0.58
CA ALA A 292 20.29 -53.03 1.72
C ALA A 292 19.55 -54.30 2.19
N ALA A 293 18.22 -54.24 2.28
CA ALA A 293 17.40 -55.38 2.68
C ALA A 293 17.51 -56.58 1.70
N LYS A 294 17.55 -56.32 0.39
CA LYS A 294 17.75 -57.38 -0.63
C LYS A 294 19.17 -57.97 -0.63
N SER A 295 20.17 -57.20 -0.22
CA SER A 295 21.57 -57.66 -0.12
C SER A 295 21.79 -58.58 1.09
N GLU A 296 21.10 -58.32 2.21
CA GLU A 296 21.10 -59.22 3.38
C GLU A 296 20.34 -60.52 3.12
N GLU A 297 19.20 -60.48 2.43
CA GLU A 297 18.43 -61.68 2.10
C GLU A 297 19.20 -62.62 1.14
N ALA A 298 19.97 -62.07 0.20
CA ALA A 298 20.83 -62.85 -0.69
C ALA A 298 22.06 -63.46 0.01
N ARG A 299 22.48 -62.92 1.16
CA ARG A 299 23.59 -63.45 1.97
C ARG A 299 23.16 -64.52 2.98
N GLY A 300 21.86 -64.65 3.27
CA GLY A 300 21.31 -65.67 4.17
C GLY A 300 20.95 -67.00 3.52
N VAL A 301 21.08 -67.13 2.18
CA VAL A 301 20.62 -68.28 1.39
C VAL A 301 21.78 -69.07 0.73
N LEU A 302 23.03 -68.75 1.07
CA LEU A 302 24.22 -69.55 0.74
C LEU A 302 24.80 -70.19 2.00
#